data_AF-A0A8I1XX89-F1
#
_entry.id   AF-A0A8I1XX89-F1
#
_cell.length_a   1.000
_cell.length_b   1.000
_cell.length_c   1.000
_cell.angle_alpha   90.00
_cell.angle_beta   90.00
_cell.angle_gamma   90.00
#
_symmetry.space_group_name_H-M   'P 1'
#
loop_
_entity.id
_entity.type
_entity.pdbx_description
1 polymer ?
#
loop_
_entity_poly.entity_id
_entity_poly.type
_entity_poly.pdbx_seq_one_letter_code
_entity_poly.pdbx_strand_id
1 'polypeptide(L)'
;MIGAVALNLILFLSLTVLGAYFSEHEFYAAYILAQRINIANFLQRIEALMATTWIISTYFKIVLFFHAFVLETAQILKLKSYRPLIFPVEFLIYGLSHLIAKNIIFYVKEVPAYWLDWEITNAFAFPLILLVVYHIRKRISHNKQLT
;
A
#
# COMPACT_ATOMS: atom_id res chain seq x y z
N MET A 1 14.45 -7.27 -11.76
CA MET A 1 15.01 -6.66 -12.99
C MET A 1 13.93 -6.38 -14.04
N ILE A 2 13.08 -7.36 -14.41
CA ILE A 2 11.98 -7.18 -15.39
C ILE A 2 11.01 -6.05 -14.99
N GLY A 3 10.59 -6.01 -13.71
CA GLY A 3 9.69 -4.95 -13.22
C GLY A 3 10.29 -3.55 -13.30
N ALA A 4 11.59 -3.40 -13.03
CA ALA A 4 12.26 -2.10 -13.12
C ALA A 4 12.32 -1.58 -14.56
N VAL A 5 12.58 -2.47 -15.52
CA VAL A 5 12.57 -2.12 -16.96
C VAL A 5 11.17 -1.75 -17.42
N ALA A 6 10.15 -2.52 -17.03
CA ALA A 6 8.76 -2.23 -17.36
C ALA A 6 8.28 -0.87 -16.79
N LEU A 7 8.63 -0.58 -15.53
CA LEU A 7 8.28 0.69 -14.88
C LEU A 7 8.94 1.89 -15.58
N ASN A 8 10.23 1.78 -15.93
CA ASN A 8 10.93 2.84 -16.64
C ASN A 8 10.35 3.08 -18.04
N LEU A 9 9.97 2.03 -18.77
CA LEU A 9 9.34 2.14 -20.08
C LEU A 9 8.00 2.89 -20.00
N ILE A 10 7.17 2.55 -19.01
CA ILE A 10 5.87 3.20 -18.77
C ILE A 10 6.08 4.68 -18.42
N LEU A 11 7.07 5.00 -17.58
CA LEU A 11 7.44 6.36 -17.20
C LEU A 11 7.86 7.19 -18.42
N PHE A 12 8.73 6.63 -19.26
CA PHE A 12 9.18 7.29 -20.50
C PHE A 12 8.02 7.58 -21.45
N LEU A 13 7.11 6.63 -21.62
CA LEU A 13 5.94 6.78 -22.50
C LEU A 13 4.92 7.78 -21.93
N SER A 14 4.73 7.77 -20.60
CA SER A 14 3.92 8.76 -19.89
C SER A 14 4.43 10.18 -20.09
N LEU A 15 5.73 10.42 -19.88
CA LEU A 15 6.34 11.74 -20.05
C LEU A 15 6.24 12.25 -21.49
N THR A 16 6.37 11.35 -22.47
CA THR A 16 6.32 11.68 -23.90
C THR A 16 4.90 12.04 -24.36
N VAL A 17 3.86 11.40 -23.80
CA VAL A 17 2.47 11.58 -24.26
C VAL A 17 1.70 12.61 -23.42
N LEU A 18 1.89 12.64 -22.10
CA LEU A 18 1.20 13.57 -21.18
C LEU A 18 1.97 14.88 -20.96
N GLY A 19 3.26 14.91 -21.26
CA GLY A 19 4.16 15.99 -20.87
C GLY A 19 4.57 15.89 -19.39
N ALA A 20 5.72 16.50 -19.06
CA ALA A 20 6.29 16.45 -17.71
C ALA A 20 5.35 16.98 -16.62
N TYR A 21 4.57 18.02 -16.94
CA TYR A 21 3.72 18.70 -15.97
C TYR A 21 2.55 17.85 -15.43
N PHE A 22 1.94 17.01 -16.29
CA PHE A 22 0.85 16.11 -15.89
C PHE A 22 1.36 14.83 -15.21
N SER A 23 2.57 14.35 -15.55
CA SER A 23 3.12 13.13 -14.94
C SER A 23 3.59 13.33 -13.49
N GLU A 24 3.94 14.56 -13.09
CA GLU A 24 4.35 14.86 -11.71
C GLU A 24 3.19 14.95 -10.72
N HIS A 25 2.00 15.33 -11.19
CA HIS A 25 0.84 15.60 -10.32
C HIS A 25 -0.20 14.47 -10.30
N GLU A 26 -0.05 13.46 -11.16
CA GLU A 26 -1.03 12.37 -11.31
C GLU A 26 -0.43 11.02 -10.92
N PHE A 27 -0.84 10.49 -9.77
CA PHE A 27 -0.43 9.16 -9.27
C PHE A 27 -0.81 8.00 -10.22
N TYR A 28 -1.77 8.23 -11.11
CA TYR A 28 -2.29 7.23 -12.04
C TYR A 28 -1.99 7.58 -13.50
N ALA A 29 -0.77 8.06 -13.76
CA ALA A 29 -0.34 8.49 -15.08
C ALA A 29 -0.55 7.43 -16.18
N ALA A 30 -0.34 6.13 -15.89
CA ALA A 30 -0.61 5.04 -16.84
C ALA A 30 -2.11 4.85 -17.16
N TYR A 31 -3.00 5.13 -16.19
CA TYR A 31 -4.44 5.08 -16.40
C TYR A 31 -4.92 6.26 -17.27
N ILE A 32 -4.44 7.47 -16.97
CA ILE A 32 -4.75 8.69 -17.75
C ILE A 32 -4.16 8.60 -19.15
N LEU A 33 -2.98 8.00 -19.29
CA LEU A 33 -2.37 7.70 -20.57
C LEU A 33 -3.30 6.83 -21.43
N ALA A 34 -3.84 5.75 -20.89
CA ALA A 34 -4.78 4.89 -21.63
C ALA A 34 -6.10 5.60 -21.96
N GLN A 35 -6.57 6.52 -21.11
CA GLN A 35 -7.71 7.38 -21.43
C GLN A 35 -7.42 8.34 -22.59
N ARG A 36 -6.20 8.92 -22.65
CA ARG A 36 -5.80 9.87 -23.71
C ARG A 36 -5.53 9.21 -25.05
N ILE A 37 -5.05 7.96 -25.07
CA ILE A 37 -4.87 7.18 -26.30
C ILE A 37 -6.24 6.64 -26.74
N ASN A 38 -7.21 7.53 -26.99
CA ASN A 38 -8.50 7.16 -27.56
C ASN A 38 -8.41 7.20 -29.10
N ILE A 39 -7.87 6.14 -29.69
CA ILE A 39 -7.89 5.95 -31.14
C ILE A 39 -9.18 5.20 -31.48
N ALA A 40 -10.18 5.95 -31.95
CA ALA A 40 -11.41 5.45 -32.58
C ALA A 40 -12.30 4.50 -31.73
N ASN A 41 -12.54 4.80 -30.45
CA ASN A 41 -13.43 4.04 -29.54
C ASN A 41 -13.02 2.58 -29.23
N PHE A 42 -11.96 2.06 -29.84
CA PHE A 42 -11.48 0.68 -29.61
C PHE A 42 -10.70 0.56 -28.28
N LEU A 43 -9.89 1.56 -27.96
CA LEU A 43 -9.01 1.55 -26.78
C LEU A 43 -9.72 1.91 -25.47
N GLN A 44 -10.96 2.40 -25.52
CA GLN A 44 -11.81 2.61 -24.35
C GLN A 44 -12.10 1.29 -23.60
N ARG A 45 -12.03 0.15 -24.29
CA ARG A 45 -12.12 -1.18 -23.66
C ARG A 45 -10.88 -1.53 -22.81
N ILE A 46 -9.70 -0.99 -23.14
CA ILE A 46 -8.46 -1.24 -22.39
C ILE A 46 -8.48 -0.50 -21.05
N GLU A 47 -9.04 0.72 -21.03
CA GLU A 47 -9.28 1.46 -19.79
C GLU A 47 -10.11 0.65 -18.79
N ALA A 48 -11.24 0.08 -19.25
CA ALA A 48 -12.10 -0.76 -18.42
C ALA A 48 -11.37 -2.02 -17.91
N LEU A 49 -10.53 -2.66 -18.74
CA LEU A 49 -9.71 -3.81 -18.32
C LEU A 49 -8.70 -3.44 -17.23
N MET A 50 -8.05 -2.27 -17.33
CA MET A 50 -7.12 -1.80 -16.31
C MET A 50 -7.82 -1.47 -15.00
N ALA A 51 -8.95 -0.76 -15.05
CA ALA A 51 -9.76 -0.48 -13.86
C ALA A 51 -10.22 -1.79 -13.19
N THR A 52 -10.69 -2.76 -13.97
CA THR A 52 -11.11 -4.07 -13.46
C THR A 52 -9.96 -4.81 -12.77
N THR A 53 -8.79 -4.87 -13.43
CA THR A 53 -7.60 -5.52 -12.87
C THR A 53 -7.19 -4.88 -11.54
N TRP A 54 -7.28 -3.56 -11.46
CA TRP A 54 -6.93 -2.82 -10.25
C TRP A 54 -7.95 -3.00 -9.13
N ILE A 55 -9.26 -2.98 -9.44
CA ILE A 55 -10.32 -3.28 -8.46
C ILE A 55 -10.11 -4.68 -7.87
N ILE A 56 -9.88 -5.69 -8.71
CA ILE A 56 -9.62 -7.06 -8.27
C ILE A 56 -8.37 -7.12 -7.39
N SER A 57 -7.28 -6.48 -7.82
CA SER A 57 -6.02 -6.47 -7.07
C SER A 57 -6.18 -5.80 -5.69
N THR A 58 -6.89 -4.68 -5.64
CA THR A 58 -7.17 -3.94 -4.40
C THR A 58 -8.07 -4.74 -3.48
N TYR A 59 -9.09 -5.42 -4.02
CA TYR A 59 -9.95 -6.31 -3.24
C TYR A 59 -9.14 -7.40 -2.51
N PHE A 60 -8.27 -8.11 -3.23
CA PHE A 60 -7.41 -9.13 -2.60
C PHE A 60 -6.50 -8.54 -1.53
N LYS A 61 -5.90 -7.36 -1.77
CA LYS A 61 -5.08 -6.67 -0.77
C LYS A 61 -5.88 -6.35 0.49
N ILE A 62 -7.07 -5.79 0.35
CA ILE A 62 -7.92 -5.43 1.50
C ILE A 62 -8.27 -6.68 2.31
N VAL A 63 -8.67 -7.77 1.66
CA VAL A 63 -9.02 -9.03 2.34
C VAL A 63 -7.82 -9.58 3.12
N LEU A 64 -6.62 -9.57 2.52
CA LEU A 64 -5.41 -10.05 3.17
C LEU A 64 -5.02 -9.19 4.38
N PHE A 65 -5.03 -7.87 4.23
CA PHE A 65 -4.70 -6.95 5.34
C PHE A 65 -5.74 -7.01 6.45
N PHE A 66 -7.02 -7.09 6.10
CA PHE A 66 -8.09 -7.27 7.07
C PHE A 66 -7.90 -8.55 7.88
N HIS A 67 -7.64 -9.68 7.20
CA HIS A 67 -7.44 -10.95 7.88
C HIS A 67 -6.20 -10.93 8.78
N ALA A 68 -5.08 -10.38 8.30
CA ALA A 68 -3.86 -10.20 9.08
C ALA A 68 -4.11 -9.33 10.32
N PHE A 69 -4.78 -8.19 10.17
CA PHE A 69 -5.07 -7.27 11.27
C PHE A 69 -5.96 -7.92 12.35
N VAL A 70 -7.01 -8.64 11.95
CA VAL A 70 -7.90 -9.34 12.90
C VAL A 70 -7.13 -10.44 13.64
N LEU A 71 -6.26 -11.18 12.94
CA LEU A 71 -5.45 -12.24 13.53
C LEU A 71 -4.39 -11.69 14.49
N GLU A 72 -3.66 -10.65 14.10
CA GLU A 72 -2.66 -9.98 14.94
C GLU A 72 -3.31 -9.38 16.19
N THR A 73 -4.46 -8.71 16.04
CA THR A 73 -5.21 -8.18 17.18
C THR A 73 -5.65 -9.29 18.13
N ALA A 74 -6.12 -10.42 17.60
CA ALA A 74 -6.47 -11.58 18.41
C ALA A 74 -5.26 -12.15 19.18
N GLN A 75 -4.07 -12.17 18.55
CA GLN A 75 -2.83 -12.63 19.18
C GLN A 75 -2.36 -11.69 20.29
N ILE A 76 -2.39 -10.38 20.06
CA ILE A 76 -2.00 -9.36 21.06
C ILE A 76 -2.92 -9.43 22.28
N LEU A 77 -4.22 -9.62 22.06
CA LEU A 77 -5.23 -9.76 23.11
C LEU A 77 -5.31 -11.18 23.70
N LYS A 78 -4.49 -12.14 23.21
CA LYS A 78 -4.45 -13.55 23.62
C LYS A 78 -5.82 -14.24 23.58
N LEU A 79 -6.64 -13.89 22.58
CA LEU A 79 -7.97 -14.46 22.38
C LEU A 79 -7.87 -15.87 21.77
N LYS A 80 -8.69 -16.79 22.27
CA LYS A 80 -8.78 -18.16 21.73
C LYS A 80 -9.40 -18.22 20.32
N SER A 81 -10.14 -17.18 19.91
CA SER A 81 -10.80 -17.11 18.62
C SER A 81 -10.79 -15.68 18.08
N TYR A 82 -10.54 -15.54 16.77
CA TYR A 82 -10.55 -14.27 16.06
C TYR A 82 -11.96 -13.85 15.57
N ARG A 83 -12.92 -14.78 15.57
CA ARG A 83 -14.29 -14.55 15.09
C ARG A 83 -15.02 -13.37 15.73
N PRO A 84 -14.99 -13.16 17.07
CA PRO A 84 -15.68 -12.03 17.69
C PRO A 84 -15.07 -10.66 17.35
N LEU A 85 -13.83 -10.63 16.84
CA LEU A 85 -13.15 -9.39 16.43
C LEU A 85 -13.50 -8.94 15.01
N ILE A 86 -14.06 -9.82 14.18
CA ILE A 86 -14.40 -9.51 12.78
C ILE A 86 -15.37 -8.32 12.73
N PHE A 87 -16.48 -8.43 13.46
CA PHE A 87 -17.53 -7.40 13.49
C PHE A 87 -17.05 -6.01 13.98
N PRO A 88 -16.37 -5.88 15.13
CA PRO A 88 -15.90 -4.57 15.59
C PRO A 88 -14.82 -3.98 14.68
N VAL A 89 -13.94 -4.79 14.10
CA VAL A 89 -12.92 -4.30 13.15
C VAL A 89 -13.57 -3.82 11.86
N GLU A 90 -14.53 -4.56 11.29
CA GLU A 90 -15.26 -4.12 10.10
C GLU A 90 -15.99 -2.80 10.34
N PHE A 91 -16.65 -2.66 11.49
CA PHE A 91 -17.33 -1.42 11.85
C PHE A 91 -16.38 -0.23 11.98
N LEU A 92 -15.20 -0.45 12.57
CA LEU A 92 -14.16 0.56 12.73
C LEU A 92 -13.61 0.99 11.36
N ILE A 93 -13.29 0.04 10.47
CA ILE A 93 -12.81 0.32 9.11
C ILE A 93 -13.86 1.10 8.33
N TYR A 94 -15.13 0.71 8.40
CA TYR A 94 -16.22 1.42 7.73
C TYR A 94 -16.35 2.87 8.23
N GLY A 95 -16.30 3.08 9.55
CA GLY A 95 -16.32 4.42 10.14
C GLY A 95 -15.14 5.29 9.69
N LEU A 96 -13.93 4.74 9.72
CA LEU A 96 -12.73 5.46 9.27
C LEU A 96 -12.76 5.78 7.77
N SER A 97 -13.27 4.85 6.95
CA SER A 97 -13.41 5.07 5.51
C SER A 97 -14.27 6.31 5.23
N HIS A 98 -15.39 6.47 5.94
CA HIS A 98 -16.26 7.63 5.77
C HIS A 98 -15.60 8.95 6.22
N LEU A 99 -14.74 8.91 7.24
CA LEU A 99 -14.03 10.09 7.73
C LEU A 99 -12.94 10.55 6.76
N ILE A 100 -12.19 9.61 6.19
CA ILE A 100 -11.02 9.89 5.35
C ILE A 100 -11.42 10.15 3.89
N ALA A 101 -12.39 9.41 3.36
CA ALA A 101 -12.77 9.44 1.94
C ALA A 101 -13.87 10.47 1.61
N LYS A 102 -13.96 11.58 2.35
CA LYS A 102 -14.97 12.64 2.08
C LYS A 102 -14.80 13.30 0.71
N ASN A 103 -13.57 13.42 0.22
CA ASN A 103 -13.28 14.03 -1.06
C ASN A 103 -12.04 13.40 -1.70
N ILE A 104 -12.14 13.06 -2.99
CA ILE A 104 -11.03 12.49 -3.76
C ILE A 104 -9.85 13.45 -3.90
N ILE A 105 -10.09 14.76 -3.96
CA ILE A 105 -9.04 15.78 -4.05
C ILE A 105 -8.21 15.81 -2.76
N PHE A 106 -8.87 15.70 -1.60
CA PHE A 106 -8.19 15.61 -0.31
C PHE A 106 -7.38 14.30 -0.22
N TYR A 107 -7.98 13.19 -0.67
CA TYR A 107 -7.33 11.88 -0.67
C TYR A 107 -6.04 11.88 -1.51
N VAL A 108 -6.09 12.38 -2.74
CA VAL A 108 -4.93 12.35 -3.66
C VAL A 108 -3.83 13.31 -3.22
N LYS A 109 -4.15 14.40 -2.52
CA LYS A 109 -3.15 15.39 -2.10
C LYS A 109 -2.48 15.04 -0.77
N GLU A 110 -3.25 14.62 0.23
CA GLU A 110 -2.78 14.49 1.59
C GLU A 110 -2.26 13.08 1.91
N VAL A 111 -2.92 12.04 1.39
CA VAL A 111 -2.56 10.64 1.67
C VAL A 111 -1.12 10.29 1.26
N PRO A 112 -0.58 10.75 0.11
CA PRO A 112 0.78 10.39 -0.28
C PRO A 112 1.86 10.88 0.67
N ALA A 113 1.68 12.07 1.26
CA ALA A 113 2.62 12.59 2.26
C ALA A 113 2.64 11.70 3.50
N TYR A 114 1.46 11.37 4.04
CA TYR A 114 1.34 10.45 5.18
C TYR A 114 1.82 9.04 4.85
N TRP A 115 1.59 8.55 3.63
CA TRP A 115 2.04 7.23 3.17
C TRP A 115 3.57 7.18 3.18
N LEU A 116 4.24 8.19 2.63
CA LEU A 116 5.70 8.22 2.57
C LEU A 116 6.31 8.20 3.97
N ASP A 117 5.79 9.00 4.89
CA ASP A 117 6.25 9.03 6.28
C ASP A 117 6.05 7.67 6.97
N TRP A 118 4.91 7.02 6.72
CA TRP A 118 4.60 5.69 7.24
C TRP A 118 5.56 4.62 6.70
N GLU A 119 5.80 4.58 5.39
CA GLU A 119 6.70 3.60 4.75
C GLU A 119 8.14 3.77 5.21
N ILE A 120 8.64 5.01 5.29
CA ILE A 120 10.00 5.28 5.78
C ILE A 120 10.15 4.81 7.22
N THR A 121 9.16 5.13 8.07
CA THR A 121 9.15 4.70 9.46
C THR A 121 9.11 3.18 9.55
N ASN A 122 8.25 2.50 8.79
CA ASN A 122 8.13 1.05 8.81
C ASN A 122 9.40 0.36 8.28
N ALA A 123 9.96 0.86 7.18
CA ALA A 123 11.14 0.31 6.53
C ALA A 123 12.40 0.47 7.37
N PHE A 124 12.54 1.53 8.18
CA PHE A 124 13.70 1.74 9.04
C PHE A 124 13.49 1.28 10.48
N ALA A 125 12.32 1.54 11.08
CA ALA A 125 12.09 1.26 12.50
C ALA A 125 12.12 -0.24 12.79
N PHE A 126 11.43 -1.07 11.99
CA PHE A 126 11.40 -2.52 12.20
C PHE A 126 12.79 -3.19 12.15
N PRO A 127 13.63 -2.97 11.11
CA PRO A 127 14.96 -3.58 11.09
C PRO A 127 15.88 -3.01 12.18
N LEU A 128 15.75 -1.73 12.54
CA LEU A 128 16.56 -1.12 13.60
C LEU A 128 16.21 -1.73 14.96
N ILE A 129 14.92 -1.90 15.27
CA ILE A 129 14.47 -2.57 16.49
C ILE A 129 15.00 -4.02 16.53
N LEU A 130 14.91 -4.74 15.40
CA LEU A 130 15.41 -6.12 15.31
C LEU A 130 16.93 -6.20 15.57
N LEU A 131 17.70 -5.26 15.00
CA LEU A 131 19.15 -5.16 15.21
C LEU A 131 19.51 -4.84 16.66
N VAL A 132 18.79 -3.91 17.29
CA VAL A 132 18.99 -3.55 18.70
C VAL A 132 18.70 -4.76 19.58
N VAL A 133 17.58 -5.46 19.36
CA VAL A 133 17.23 -6.69 20.09
C VAL A 133 18.28 -7.77 19.89
N TYR A 134 18.81 -7.94 18.67
CA TYR A 134 19.88 -8.89 18.37
C TYR A 134 21.17 -8.55 19.15
N HIS A 135 21.60 -7.28 19.15
CA HIS A 135 22.80 -6.87 19.88
C HIS A 135 22.65 -7.05 21.41
N ILE A 136 21.48 -6.73 21.96
CA ILE A 136 21.18 -6.92 23.38
C ILE A 136 21.19 -8.42 23.73
N ARG A 137 20.52 -9.27 22.96
CA ARG A 137 20.50 -10.72 23.18
C ARG A 137 21.89 -11.35 23.06
N LYS A 138 22.70 -10.91 22.08
CA LYS A 138 24.08 -11.38 21.90
C LYS A 138 24.94 -11.02 23.11
N ARG A 139 24.82 -9.79 23.65
CA ARG A 139 25.53 -9.33 24.86
C ARG A 139 25.13 -10.15 26.09
N ILE A 140 23.83 -10.43 26.28
CA ILE A 140 23.33 -11.23 27.41
C ILE A 140 23.80 -12.70 27.30
N SER A 141 23.79 -13.29 26.09
CA SER A 141 24.24 -14.67 25.88
C SER A 141 25.76 -14.83 26.06
N HIS A 142 26.56 -13.82 25.75
CA HIS A 142 28.01 -13.86 25.93
C HIS A 142 28.40 -13.75 27.42
N ASN A 143 27.65 -12.97 28.21
CA ASN A 143 27.89 -12.83 29.64
C ASN A 143 27.54 -14.10 30.44
N LYS A 144 26.59 -14.92 29.95
CA LYS A 144 26.22 -16.22 30.54
C LYS A 144 27.26 -17.34 30.35
N GLN A 145 28.26 -17.15 29.48
CA GLN A 145 29.35 -18.12 29.27
C GLN A 145 30.60 -17.82 30.11
N LEU A 146 30.62 -16.69 30.82
CA LEU A 146 31.75 -16.21 31.64
C LEU A 146 31.48 -16.31 33.16
N THR A 147 30.32 -16.86 33.55
CA THR A 147 29.93 -17.22 34.93
C THR A 147 29.63 -18.70 35.01
#